data_AF-A0AAJ0Y9P8-F1
#
_entry.id   AF-A0AAJ0Y9P8-F1
#
_cell.length_a   1.000
_cell.length_b   1.000
_cell.length_c   1.000
_cell.angle_alpha   90.00
_cell.angle_beta   90.00
_cell.angle_gamma   90.00
#
_symmetry.space_group_name_H-M   'P 1'
#
loop_
_entity.id
_entity.type
_entity.pdbx_description
1 polymer ?
#
loop_
_entity_poly.entity_id
_entity_poly.type
_entity_poly.pdbx_seq_one_letter_code
_entity_poly.pdbx_strand_id
1 'polypeptide(L)'
;MEQGSPLSFNIPELPSISKLCSRDNFNNKLWITHDSVGKSLTFEEIIDNFSIWEDKAITQVVHLEYDSKNTDFIITHLDHEYIFYTLDEYDEKLNNYSKKGHTKIKSFKIDKARIPFYYKYENEYFLYQIFDAYLKNKNLISEYFNDI
;
A
#
# COMPACT_ATOMS: atom_id res chain seq x y z
N MET A 1 7.56 -15.50 -10.63
CA MET A 1 6.71 -15.99 -9.51
C MET A 1 6.56 -14.81 -8.57
N GLU A 2 5.34 -14.28 -8.42
CA GLU A 2 5.03 -13.17 -7.50
C GLU A 2 4.96 -13.75 -6.10
N GLN A 3 6.09 -13.77 -5.40
CA GLN A 3 6.18 -14.16 -4.00
C GLN A 3 6.13 -12.87 -3.17
N GLY A 4 5.23 -12.81 -2.19
CA GLY A 4 5.15 -11.67 -1.28
C GLY A 4 6.46 -11.50 -0.54
N SER A 5 6.99 -10.28 -0.51
CA SER A 5 8.19 -9.93 0.23
C SER A 5 7.77 -9.04 1.40
N PRO A 6 8.10 -9.42 2.64
CA PRO A 6 8.00 -8.53 3.78
C PRO A 6 8.79 -7.24 3.55
N LEU A 7 8.43 -6.19 4.28
CA LEU A 7 9.19 -4.95 4.32
C LEU A 7 10.61 -5.27 4.80
N SER A 8 11.61 -4.80 4.05
CA SER A 8 13.01 -4.93 4.40
C SER A 8 13.59 -3.56 4.79
N PHE A 9 14.71 -3.57 5.53
CA PHE A 9 15.38 -2.34 5.93
C PHE A 9 16.02 -1.55 4.76
N ASN A 10 16.15 -2.18 3.57
CA ASN A 10 16.78 -1.58 2.40
C ASN A 10 15.73 -1.26 1.32
N ILE A 11 15.06 -0.11 1.46
CA ILE A 11 13.96 0.32 0.59
C ILE A 11 14.31 0.27 -0.91
N PRO A 12 15.48 0.78 -1.38
CA PRO A 12 15.87 0.73 -2.79
C PRO A 12 15.97 -0.68 -3.40
N GLU A 13 16.19 -1.70 -2.57
CA GLU A 13 16.29 -3.10 -3.02
C GLU A 13 14.94 -3.83 -3.01
N LEU A 14 13.86 -3.18 -2.56
CA LEU A 14 12.52 -3.76 -2.66
C LEU A 14 12.19 -4.02 -4.14
N PRO A 15 11.54 -5.16 -4.44
CA PRO A 15 11.13 -5.48 -5.81
C PRO A 15 10.19 -4.40 -6.35
N SER A 16 10.24 -4.16 -7.65
CA SER A 16 9.35 -3.17 -8.31
C SER A 16 7.86 -3.49 -8.09
N ILE A 17 7.53 -4.77 -7.93
CA ILE A 17 6.18 -5.25 -7.63
C ILE A 17 6.30 -6.38 -6.61
N SER A 18 5.48 -6.33 -5.56
CA SER A 18 5.22 -7.43 -4.65
C SER A 18 3.71 -7.63 -4.47
N LYS A 19 3.32 -8.87 -4.19
CA LYS A 19 1.93 -9.24 -3.94
C LYS A 19 1.86 -10.17 -2.75
N LEU A 20 1.13 -9.76 -1.71
CA LEU A 20 0.76 -10.65 -0.62
C LEU A 20 -0.68 -11.11 -0.84
N CYS A 21 -0.94 -12.39 -0.61
CA CYS A 21 -2.28 -13.00 -0.75
C CYS A 21 -2.70 -13.59 0.58
N SER A 22 -3.94 -13.37 0.99
CA SER A 22 -4.43 -13.94 2.25
C SER A 22 -4.59 -15.45 2.12
N ARG A 23 -4.14 -16.19 3.15
CA ARG A 23 -4.30 -17.65 3.22
C ARG A 23 -5.75 -18.08 3.39
N ASP A 24 -6.56 -17.24 4.05
CA ASP A 24 -7.97 -17.53 4.34
C ASP A 24 -8.87 -17.17 3.15
N ASN A 25 -8.45 -16.20 2.32
CA ASN A 25 -9.13 -15.84 1.08
C ASN A 25 -8.14 -15.31 0.05
N PHE A 26 -7.79 -16.12 -0.95
CA PHE A 26 -6.83 -15.77 -2.00
C PHE A 26 -7.25 -14.60 -2.90
N ASN A 27 -8.52 -14.19 -2.87
CA ASN A 27 -8.98 -13.00 -3.58
C ASN A 27 -8.53 -11.72 -2.86
N ASN A 28 -8.31 -11.79 -1.53
CA ASN A 28 -7.77 -10.67 -0.77
C ASN A 28 -6.26 -10.57 -0.99
N LYS A 29 -5.83 -9.42 -1.51
CA LYS A 29 -4.45 -9.15 -1.90
C LYS A 29 -4.00 -7.77 -1.44
N LEU A 30 -2.72 -7.65 -1.14
CA LEU A 30 -2.03 -6.36 -1.02
C LEU A 30 -1.01 -6.27 -2.14
N TRP A 31 -1.25 -5.35 -3.08
CA TRP A 31 -0.30 -5.03 -4.13
C TRP A 31 0.62 -3.91 -3.65
N ILE A 32 1.91 -4.13 -3.82
CA ILE A 32 2.94 -3.16 -3.47
C ILE A 32 3.70 -2.86 -4.76
N THR A 33 3.69 -1.61 -5.19
CA THR A 33 4.52 -1.17 -6.31
C THR A 33 5.59 -0.20 -5.80
N HIS A 34 6.80 -0.39 -6.28
CA HIS A 34 7.96 0.39 -5.93
C HIS A 34 8.54 1.02 -7.19
N ASP A 35 8.50 2.35 -7.25
CA ASP A 35 9.26 3.13 -8.22
C ASP A 35 10.52 3.64 -7.52
N SER A 36 11.62 2.91 -7.67
CA SER A 36 12.90 3.26 -7.05
C SER A 36 13.54 4.52 -7.64
N VAL A 37 13.19 4.86 -8.89
CA VAL A 37 13.68 6.08 -9.57
C VAL A 37 12.91 7.30 -9.06
N GLY A 38 11.57 7.19 -9.01
CA GLY A 38 10.69 8.19 -8.42
C GLY A 38 10.71 8.22 -6.89
N LYS A 39 11.40 7.26 -6.26
CA LYS A 39 11.46 7.04 -4.80
C LYS A 39 10.07 7.00 -4.15
N SER A 40 9.18 6.17 -4.70
CA SER A 40 7.82 6.05 -4.19
C SER A 40 7.37 4.59 -4.02
N LEU A 41 6.50 4.37 -3.03
CA LEU A 41 5.84 3.11 -2.78
C LEU A 41 4.32 3.33 -2.82
N THR A 42 3.61 2.43 -3.48
CA THR A 42 2.15 2.43 -3.48
C THR A 42 1.64 1.07 -3.01
N PHE A 43 0.73 1.12 -2.06
CA PHE A 43 0.11 -0.02 -1.41
C PHE A 43 -1.37 0.01 -1.75
N GLU A 44 -1.85 -0.97 -2.49
CA GLU A 44 -3.26 -1.05 -2.87
C GLU A 44 -3.88 -2.35 -2.38
N GLU A 45 -4.93 -2.20 -1.58
CA GLU A 45 -5.69 -3.31 -1.05
C GLU A 45 -6.82 -3.73 -2.00
N ILE A 46 -6.81 -5.01 -2.36
CA ILE A 46 -7.87 -5.68 -3.11
C ILE A 46 -8.55 -6.67 -2.16
N ILE A 47 -9.88 -6.62 -2.10
CA ILE A 47 -10.67 -7.42 -1.15
C ILE A 47 -11.89 -8.00 -1.86
N ASP A 48 -12.17 -9.27 -1.58
CA ASP A 48 -13.29 -10.01 -2.16
C ASP A 48 -14.65 -9.40 -1.79
N ASN A 49 -14.78 -8.99 -0.53
CA ASN A 49 -15.97 -8.29 -0.02
C ASN A 49 -15.78 -6.76 -0.09
N PHE A 50 -15.51 -6.25 -1.29
CA PHE A 50 -15.29 -4.83 -1.53
C PHE A 50 -16.55 -4.00 -1.27
N SER A 51 -16.35 -2.74 -0.90
CA SER A 51 -17.44 -1.79 -0.74
C SER A 51 -17.89 -1.30 -2.11
N ILE A 52 -19.20 -1.20 -2.31
CA ILE A 52 -19.81 -0.64 -3.52
C ILE A 52 -20.45 0.70 -3.15
N TRP A 53 -20.19 1.72 -3.96
CA TRP A 53 -20.86 3.01 -3.89
C TRP A 53 -21.21 3.47 -5.30
N GLU A 54 -22.49 3.76 -5.56
CA GLU A 54 -22.99 4.14 -6.88
C GLU A 54 -22.50 3.18 -8.00
N ASP A 55 -22.67 1.87 -7.78
CA ASP A 55 -22.23 0.79 -8.70
C ASP A 55 -20.73 0.75 -9.02
N LYS A 56 -19.91 1.38 -8.16
CA LYS A 56 -18.44 1.34 -8.27
C LYS A 56 -17.84 0.59 -7.11
N ALA A 57 -16.91 -0.31 -7.43
CA ALA A 57 -16.06 -0.96 -6.45
C ALA A 57 -15.01 0.04 -5.93
N ILE A 58 -14.73 -0.02 -4.63
CA ILE A 58 -13.78 0.88 -3.97
C ILE A 58 -12.58 0.07 -3.45
N THR A 59 -11.37 0.48 -3.85
CA THR A 59 -10.11 0.07 -3.22
C THR A 59 -9.55 1.18 -2.35
N GLN A 60 -8.69 0.80 -1.41
CA GLN A 60 -7.94 1.74 -0.58
C GLN A 60 -6.47 1.68 -0.96
N VAL A 61 -5.87 2.86 -1.10
CA VAL A 61 -4.48 3.04 -1.49
C VAL A 61 -3.76 3.89 -0.46
N VAL A 62 -2.61 3.42 0.00
CA VAL A 62 -1.61 4.25 0.68
C VAL A 62 -0.48 4.50 -0.31
N HIS A 63 -0.16 5.77 -0.56
CA HIS A 63 0.96 6.17 -1.41
C HIS A 63 1.95 6.97 -0.59
N LEU A 64 3.24 6.68 -0.73
CA LEU A 64 4.29 7.46 -0.09
C LEU A 64 5.43 7.74 -1.04
N GLU A 65 6.08 8.88 -0.83
CA GLU A 65 7.38 9.20 -1.40
C GLU A 65 8.40 9.31 -0.28
N TYR A 66 9.64 8.94 -0.59
CA TYR A 66 10.74 9.02 0.34
C TYR A 66 11.95 9.70 -0.30
N ASP A 67 12.77 10.30 0.55
CA ASP A 67 14.14 10.64 0.20
C ASP A 67 15.10 9.69 0.93
N SER A 68 16.29 9.56 0.36
CA SER A 68 17.37 8.73 0.90
C SER A 68 18.63 9.58 1.05
N LYS A 69 19.17 9.61 2.27
CA LYS A 69 20.51 10.14 2.55
C LYS A 69 21.29 9.07 3.27
N ASN A 70 22.28 8.48 2.59
CA ASN A 70 23.03 7.32 3.08
C ASN A 70 22.08 6.15 3.43
N THR A 71 22.06 5.72 4.69
CA THR A 71 21.22 4.64 5.22
C THR A 71 19.87 5.12 5.75
N ASP A 72 19.65 6.45 5.81
CA ASP A 72 18.44 7.01 6.38
C ASP A 72 17.39 7.26 5.29
N PHE A 73 16.21 6.68 5.50
CA PHE A 73 15.04 6.89 4.66
C PHE A 73 14.05 7.80 5.38
N ILE A 74 13.67 8.88 4.71
CA ILE A 74 12.73 9.88 5.24
C ILE A 74 11.53 9.94 4.30
N ILE A 75 10.34 9.69 4.84
CA ILE A 75 9.08 9.88 4.13
C ILE A 75 8.86 11.39 3.99
N THR A 76 8.72 11.84 2.74
CA THR A 76 8.51 13.25 2.37
C THR A 76 7.06 13.55 2.03
N HIS A 77 6.32 12.53 1.63
CA HIS A 77 4.92 12.62 1.25
C HIS A 77 4.18 11.32 1.61
N LEU A 78 2.96 11.44 2.10
CA LEU A 78 2.10 10.31 2.47
C LEU A 78 0.64 10.66 2.22
N ASP A 79 -0.03 9.82 1.43
CA ASP A 79 -1.42 9.96 1.06
C ASP A 79 -2.19 8.67 1.36
N HIS A 80 -3.47 8.82 1.72
CA HIS A 80 -4.45 7.76 1.60
C HIS A 80 -5.57 8.16 0.65
N GLU A 81 -5.92 7.25 -0.24
CA GLU A 81 -6.90 7.46 -1.30
C GLU A 81 -7.91 6.30 -1.37
N TYR A 82 -9.17 6.65 -1.60
CA TYR A 82 -10.17 5.74 -2.14
C TYR A 82 -10.12 5.79 -3.66
N ILE A 83 -9.98 4.65 -4.32
CA ILE A 83 -9.98 4.53 -5.78
C ILE A 83 -11.24 3.81 -6.21
N PHE A 84 -11.94 4.37 -7.18
CA PHE A 84 -13.22 3.86 -7.67
C PHE A 84 -13.05 3.21 -9.04
N TYR A 85 -13.59 2.01 -9.16
CA TYR A 85 -13.59 1.18 -10.36
C TYR A 85 -15.02 0.87 -10.76
N THR A 86 -15.33 0.79 -12.06
CA THR A 86 -16.53 0.04 -12.46
C THR A 86 -16.30 -1.44 -12.13
N LEU A 87 -17.36 -2.24 -12.11
CA LEU A 87 -17.25 -3.67 -11.81
C LEU A 87 -16.33 -4.40 -12.81
N ASP A 88 -16.45 -4.10 -14.11
CA ASP A 88 -15.60 -4.70 -15.15
C ASP A 88 -14.11 -4.39 -14.93
N GLU A 89 -13.79 -3.18 -14.48
CA GLU A 89 -12.40 -2.79 -14.26
C GLU A 89 -11.85 -3.31 -12.95
N TYR A 90 -12.74 -3.52 -11.97
CA TYR A 90 -12.38 -4.20 -10.74
C TYR A 90 -12.01 -5.66 -11.03
N ASP A 91 -12.78 -6.35 -11.88
CA ASP A 91 -12.48 -7.71 -12.32
C ASP A 91 -11.13 -7.79 -13.04
N GLU A 92 -10.81 -6.82 -13.91
CA GLU A 92 -9.47 -6.70 -14.49
C GLU A 92 -8.40 -6.45 -13.41
N LYS A 93 -8.67 -5.58 -12.45
CA LYS A 93 -7.76 -5.19 -11.36
C LYS A 93 -7.37 -6.39 -10.48
N LEU A 94 -8.25 -7.36 -10.28
CA LEU A 94 -7.97 -8.58 -9.51
C LEU A 94 -6.67 -9.28 -9.95
N ASN A 95 -6.35 -9.21 -11.25
CA ASN A 95 -5.21 -9.90 -11.85
C ASN A 95 -4.20 -8.95 -12.51
N ASN A 96 -4.48 -7.64 -12.56
CA ASN A 96 -3.61 -6.66 -13.18
C ASN A 96 -3.39 -5.44 -12.27
N TYR A 97 -2.27 -5.43 -11.54
CA TYR A 97 -1.89 -4.34 -10.63
C TYR A 97 -1.80 -2.97 -11.33
N SER A 98 -1.52 -2.94 -12.65
CA SER A 98 -1.35 -1.68 -13.40
C SER A 98 -2.67 -1.00 -13.78
N LYS A 99 -3.81 -1.70 -13.65
CA LYS A 99 -5.13 -1.12 -13.93
C LYS A 99 -5.43 -0.03 -12.90
N LYS A 100 -5.70 1.17 -13.39
CA LYS A 100 -6.06 2.33 -12.57
C LYS A 100 -7.57 2.55 -12.63
N GLY A 101 -8.17 2.91 -11.50
CA GLY A 101 -9.54 3.42 -11.46
C GLY A 101 -9.61 4.87 -11.94
N HIS A 102 -10.82 5.38 -12.14
CA HIS A 102 -11.08 6.65 -12.85
C HIS A 102 -11.22 7.82 -11.89
N THR A 103 -11.67 7.51 -10.69
CA THR A 103 -11.95 8.51 -9.67
C THR A 103 -11.13 8.17 -8.44
N LYS A 104 -10.54 9.22 -7.86
CA LYS A 104 -9.77 9.14 -6.63
C LYS A 104 -10.30 10.17 -5.65
N ILE A 105 -10.53 9.76 -4.41
CA ILE A 105 -10.84 10.66 -3.30
C ILE A 105 -9.77 10.49 -2.24
N LYS A 106 -9.03 11.57 -1.97
CA LYS A 106 -7.99 11.57 -0.95
C LYS A 106 -8.63 11.81 0.41
N SER A 107 -8.40 10.90 1.38
CA SER A 107 -8.93 11.08 2.73
C SER A 107 -7.97 11.87 3.61
N PHE A 108 -6.67 11.73 3.41
CA PHE A 108 -5.66 12.58 4.03
C PHE A 108 -4.45 12.77 3.11
N LYS A 109 -3.73 13.86 3.38
CA LYS A 109 -2.47 14.22 2.72
C LYS A 109 -1.49 14.75 3.74
N ILE A 110 -0.25 14.27 3.71
CA ILE A 110 0.87 14.86 4.43
C ILE A 110 1.93 15.23 3.39
N ASP A 111 2.20 16.52 3.25
CA ASP A 111 3.23 17.04 2.35
C ASP A 111 4.43 17.57 3.12
N LYS A 112 5.61 17.53 2.49
CA LYS A 112 6.87 18.04 3.03
C LYS A 112 7.18 17.46 4.42
N ALA A 113 6.80 16.20 4.61
CA ALA A 113 7.05 15.46 5.82
C ALA A 113 8.56 15.26 6.03
N ARG A 114 8.93 15.02 7.28
CA ARG A 114 10.28 14.58 7.66
C ARG A 114 10.17 13.41 8.62
N ILE A 115 9.37 12.42 8.24
CA ILE A 115 9.07 11.25 9.08
C ILE A 115 10.12 10.17 8.76
N PRO A 116 10.96 9.74 9.72
CA PRO A 116 11.82 8.60 9.50
C PRO A 116 10.99 7.36 9.15
N PHE A 117 11.40 6.60 8.13
CA PHE A 117 10.64 5.46 7.64
C PHE A 117 10.35 4.43 8.75
N TYR A 118 11.34 4.20 9.62
CA TYR A 118 11.29 3.29 10.75
C TYR A 118 10.93 3.99 12.07
N TYR A 119 10.33 5.17 12.02
CA TYR A 119 9.89 5.88 13.23
C TYR A 119 8.87 5.04 13.99
N LYS A 120 9.09 4.88 15.30
CA LYS A 120 8.17 4.22 16.21
C LYS A 120 7.51 5.24 17.12
N TYR A 121 6.19 5.13 17.26
CA TYR A 121 5.39 5.84 18.25
C TYR A 121 4.71 4.81 19.14
N GLU A 122 4.83 4.95 20.46
CA GLU A 122 4.29 3.97 21.43
C GLU A 122 4.74 2.52 21.16
N ASN A 123 6.01 2.34 20.79
CA ASN A 123 6.66 1.05 20.44
C ASN A 123 6.16 0.37 19.15
N GLU A 124 5.32 1.02 18.35
CA GLU A 124 4.84 0.50 17.07
C GLU A 124 5.27 1.40 15.90
N TYR A 125 5.53 0.81 14.73
CA TYR A 125 5.91 1.59 13.55
C TYR A 125 4.77 2.53 13.15
N PHE A 126 5.10 3.82 12.95
CA PHE A 126 4.11 4.80 12.54
C PHE A 126 3.41 4.41 11.22
N LEU A 127 4.16 3.86 10.25
CA LEU A 127 3.55 3.35 9.02
C LEU A 127 2.60 2.18 9.28
N TYR A 128 2.91 1.28 10.21
CA TYR A 128 1.99 0.20 10.58
C TYR A 128 0.67 0.76 11.14
N GLN A 129 0.73 1.76 12.03
CA GLN A 129 -0.46 2.43 12.57
C GLN A 129 -1.32 3.07 11.47
N ILE A 130 -0.70 3.70 10.46
CA ILE A 130 -1.45 4.24 9.31
C ILE A 130 -2.13 3.11 8.54
N PHE A 131 -1.41 2.03 8.25
CA PHE A 131 -1.99 0.92 7.50
C PHE A 131 -3.13 0.26 8.29
N ASP A 132 -2.96 0.10 9.60
CA ASP A 132 -3.99 -0.41 10.49
C ASP A 132 -5.18 0.55 10.65
N ALA A 133 -4.99 1.86 10.57
CA ALA A 133 -6.12 2.79 10.61
C ALA A 133 -7.02 2.71 9.36
N TYR A 134 -6.42 2.47 8.18
CA TYR A 134 -7.12 2.64 6.90
C TYR A 134 -7.39 1.32 6.16
N LEU A 135 -6.42 0.41 6.05
CA LEU A 135 -6.56 -0.83 5.30
C LEU A 135 -7.32 -1.89 6.11
N LYS A 136 -8.13 -2.71 5.44
CA LYS A 136 -9.06 -3.66 6.09
C LYS A 136 -8.42 -5.00 6.43
N ASN A 137 -7.44 -5.47 5.66
CA ASN A 137 -6.85 -6.79 5.78
C ASN A 137 -5.67 -6.80 6.76
N LYS A 138 -6.01 -6.92 8.05
CA LYS A 138 -5.06 -6.87 9.16
C LYS A 138 -3.99 -7.95 9.10
N ASN A 139 -4.33 -9.11 8.57
CA ASN A 139 -3.42 -10.24 8.44
C ASN A 139 -2.32 -9.92 7.41
N LEU A 140 -2.67 -9.35 6.25
CA LEU A 140 -1.69 -8.98 5.22
C LEU A 140 -0.81 -7.81 5.62
N ILE A 141 -1.38 -6.83 6.34
CA ILE A 141 -0.59 -5.73 6.91
C ILE A 141 0.42 -6.29 7.90
N SER A 142 -0.03 -7.14 8.84
CA SER A 142 0.88 -7.74 9.82
C SER A 142 1.95 -8.61 9.17
N GLU A 143 1.61 -9.38 8.14
CA GLU A 143 2.58 -10.17 7.36
C GLU A 143 3.64 -9.28 6.70
N TYR A 144 3.24 -8.15 6.12
CA TYR A 144 4.18 -7.24 5.47
C TYR A 144 5.17 -6.61 6.46
N PHE A 145 4.75 -6.31 7.69
CA PHE A 145 5.60 -5.71 8.72
C PHE A 145 6.25 -6.74 9.67
N ASN A 146 6.12 -8.04 9.42
CA ASN A 146 6.51 -9.08 10.39
C ASN A 146 8.03 -9.19 10.64
N ASP A 147 8.86 -8.76 9.69
CA ASP A 147 10.31 -8.99 9.71
C ASP A 147 11.14 -7.78 10.19
N ILE A 148 10.49 -6.79 10.84
CA ILE A 148 11.08 -5.51 11.26
C ILE A 148 10.74 -5.13 12.70
#